data_AF-A0A7C1ZIR3-F1
#
_entry.id   AF-A0A7C1ZIR3-F1
#
_cell.length_a   1.000
_cell.length_b   1.000
_cell.length_c   1.000
_cell.angle_alpha   90.00
_cell.angle_beta   90.00
_cell.angle_gamma   90.00
#
_symmetry.space_group_name_H-M   'P 1'
#
loop_
_entity.id
_entity.type
_entity.pdbx_description
1 polymer ?
#
loop_
_entity_poly.entity_id
_entity_poly.type
_entity_poly.pdbx_seq_one_letter_code
_entity_poly.pdbx_strand_id
1 'polypeptide(L)'
;GKDWDHGVPGEHFWRVILDGCKPGAHLLAFGGTRTHHRLMCAIEDAGWEIRDCLMWIYASGFPKSLDVSKAIDKAAGMERKKIPSGTKVKRMIPGANQNRTGSWIKDSGRIYQPGTEISATKAAKQWDGWGTALKPAWEPIILARKPLIGTVAANVLEHDTGALNIDESRITPRDRKEYGLKGSSRSQGNTYGDTEGTPADFDSKKGRWPANVIHDESEEVLGRFPQSSVTGKDSAARFFYCAKASKAERGKDNNHPTVKPIALMRYLCRLITPPEGTILDPFMGSGSTGVASFLEKFAFVGIEKEPSSFKITRGRIGQIQQQCDYFDG
;
A
#
# COMPACT_ATOMS: atom_id res chain seq x y z
N GLY A 1 15.43 -10.31 9.38
CA GLY A 1 14.09 -10.91 9.44
C GLY A 1 14.24 -12.28 10.02
N LYS A 2 13.18 -13.08 10.01
CA LYS A 2 13.34 -14.55 10.04
C LYS A 2 13.90 -14.98 8.68
N ASP A 3 14.57 -16.13 8.57
CA ASP A 3 15.25 -16.56 7.33
C ASP A 3 14.33 -16.61 6.09
N TRP A 4 13.02 -16.80 6.28
CA TRP A 4 12.02 -16.80 5.21
C TRP A 4 11.70 -15.41 4.62
N ASP A 5 12.14 -14.32 5.26
CA ASP A 5 11.91 -12.92 4.86
C ASP A 5 13.06 -12.36 3.98
N HIS A 6 14.02 -13.21 3.59
CA HIS A 6 15.23 -12.79 2.87
C HIS A 6 15.07 -12.78 1.34
N GLY A 7 13.96 -13.27 0.80
CA GLY A 7 13.73 -13.39 -0.63
C GLY A 7 12.26 -13.17 -1.03
N VAL A 8 12.04 -12.95 -2.32
CA VAL A 8 10.69 -12.96 -2.91
C VAL A 8 10.28 -14.40 -3.22
N PRO A 9 8.98 -14.76 -3.19
CA PRO A 9 8.53 -16.08 -3.60
C PRO A 9 9.00 -16.38 -5.04
N GLY A 10 9.58 -17.56 -5.24
CA GLY A 10 10.11 -17.98 -6.54
C GLY A 10 9.02 -18.50 -7.48
N GLU A 11 9.42 -18.79 -8.72
CA GLU A 11 8.55 -19.27 -9.81
C GLU A 11 7.62 -20.41 -9.37
N HIS A 12 8.16 -21.47 -8.76
CA HIS A 12 7.36 -22.63 -8.33
C HIS A 12 6.17 -22.27 -7.45
N PHE A 13 6.33 -21.29 -6.55
CA PHE A 13 5.23 -20.81 -5.72
C PHE A 13 4.13 -20.19 -6.59
N TRP A 14 4.50 -19.31 -7.51
CA TRP A 14 3.54 -18.63 -8.39
C TRP A 14 2.85 -19.58 -9.36
N ARG A 15 3.53 -20.67 -9.78
CA ARG A 15 2.92 -21.73 -10.59
C ARG A 15 1.88 -22.53 -9.82
N VAL A 16 2.14 -22.90 -8.57
CA VAL A 16 1.13 -23.55 -7.72
C VAL A 16 -0.10 -22.66 -7.53
N ILE A 17 0.09 -21.34 -7.34
CA ILE A 17 -1.03 -20.39 -7.26
C ILE A 17 -1.76 -20.32 -8.62
N LEU A 18 -1.03 -20.26 -9.74
CA LEU A 18 -1.61 -20.26 -11.09
C LEU A 18 -2.50 -21.48 -11.33
N ASP A 19 -2.01 -22.67 -10.96
CA ASP A 19 -2.72 -23.94 -11.16
C ASP A 19 -4.03 -23.99 -10.34
N GLY A 20 -4.04 -23.41 -9.14
CA GLY A 20 -5.22 -23.33 -8.28
C GLY A 20 -6.26 -22.27 -8.68
N CYS A 21 -5.92 -21.32 -9.56
CA CYS A 21 -6.80 -20.23 -9.95
C CYS A 21 -7.63 -20.54 -11.22
N LYS A 22 -8.83 -19.97 -11.32
CA LYS A 22 -9.65 -20.01 -12.56
C LYS A 22 -8.94 -19.29 -13.72
N PRO A 23 -9.09 -19.75 -14.99
CA PRO A 23 -8.60 -19.00 -16.15
C PRO A 23 -9.10 -17.55 -16.14
N GLY A 24 -8.23 -16.57 -16.39
CA GLY A 24 -8.59 -15.15 -16.28
C GLY A 24 -8.60 -14.56 -14.87
N ALA A 25 -8.34 -15.33 -13.81
CA ALA A 25 -8.19 -14.80 -12.45
C ALA A 25 -7.07 -13.74 -12.39
N HIS A 26 -7.29 -12.68 -11.62
CA HIS A 26 -6.32 -11.62 -11.40
C HIS A 26 -5.46 -11.88 -10.15
N LEU A 27 -4.23 -11.39 -10.19
CA LEU A 27 -3.26 -11.43 -9.11
C LEU A 27 -2.79 -10.00 -8.81
N LEU A 28 -2.73 -9.66 -7.51
CA LEU A 28 -2.09 -8.45 -7.02
C LEU A 28 -0.99 -8.83 -6.02
N ALA A 29 0.27 -8.58 -6.36
CA ALA A 29 1.42 -8.93 -5.53
C ALA A 29 2.20 -7.69 -5.08
N PHE A 30 2.27 -7.46 -3.76
CA PHE A 30 3.07 -6.38 -3.19
C PHE A 30 4.56 -6.71 -3.24
N GLY A 31 5.37 -5.81 -3.81
CA GLY A 31 6.82 -5.94 -3.89
C GLY A 31 7.57 -4.94 -3.02
N GLY A 32 8.83 -5.25 -2.71
CA GLY A 32 9.77 -4.28 -2.16
C GLY A 32 10.40 -3.43 -3.27
N THR A 33 10.68 -2.15 -3.01
CA THR A 33 11.26 -1.23 -4.01
C THR A 33 12.58 -1.75 -4.63
N ARG A 34 13.33 -2.57 -3.91
CA ARG A 34 14.60 -3.16 -4.38
C ARG A 34 14.46 -4.52 -5.05
N THR A 35 13.37 -5.24 -4.83
CA THR A 35 13.24 -6.67 -5.20
C THR A 35 12.03 -6.97 -6.09
N HIS A 36 11.16 -5.99 -6.34
CA HIS A 36 9.94 -6.16 -7.14
C HIS A 36 10.19 -6.66 -8.57
N HIS A 37 11.32 -6.30 -9.18
CA HIS A 37 11.69 -6.80 -10.50
C HIS A 37 11.84 -8.34 -10.51
N ARG A 38 12.46 -8.93 -9.49
CA ARG A 38 12.58 -10.41 -9.37
C ARG A 38 11.24 -11.07 -9.10
N LEU A 39 10.39 -10.41 -8.32
CA LEU A 39 9.02 -10.87 -8.06
C LEU A 39 8.22 -10.91 -9.37
N MET A 40 8.33 -9.86 -10.18
CA MET A 40 7.66 -9.75 -11.47
C MET A 40 8.13 -10.83 -12.46
N CYS A 41 9.45 -11.04 -12.59
CA CYS A 41 9.99 -12.15 -13.39
C CYS A 41 9.48 -13.50 -12.90
N ALA A 42 9.49 -13.76 -11.59
CA ALA A 42 9.02 -15.04 -11.05
C ALA A 42 7.52 -15.29 -11.30
N ILE A 43 6.70 -14.24 -11.32
CA ILE A 43 5.27 -14.30 -11.66
C ILE A 43 5.11 -14.61 -13.16
N GLU A 44 5.85 -13.90 -14.02
CA GLU A 44 5.82 -14.10 -15.47
C GLU A 44 6.33 -15.50 -15.89
N ASP A 45 7.46 -15.93 -15.35
CA ASP A 45 8.06 -17.26 -15.59
C ASP A 45 7.14 -18.42 -15.18
N ALA A 46 6.27 -18.19 -14.20
CA ALA A 46 5.27 -19.16 -13.77
C ALA A 46 4.07 -19.29 -14.73
N GLY A 47 3.93 -18.36 -15.68
CA GLY A 47 2.89 -18.35 -16.72
C GLY A 47 1.78 -17.31 -16.53
N TRP A 48 1.91 -16.39 -15.57
CA TRP A 48 0.97 -15.28 -15.43
C TRP A 48 1.25 -14.20 -16.49
N GLU A 49 0.20 -13.57 -17.01
CA GLU A 49 0.31 -12.40 -17.86
C GLU A 49 0.44 -11.14 -17.00
N ILE A 50 1.57 -10.46 -17.03
CA ILE A 50 1.69 -9.14 -16.43
C ILE A 50 0.77 -8.16 -17.17
N ARG A 51 -0.06 -7.43 -16.42
CA ARG A 51 -1.02 -6.46 -16.97
C ARG A 51 -0.64 -5.02 -16.67
N ASP A 52 -0.17 -4.75 -15.46
CA ASP A 52 0.22 -3.41 -14.99
C ASP A 52 1.09 -3.51 -13.73
N CYS A 53 1.64 -2.40 -13.27
CA CYS A 53 2.30 -2.27 -11.98
C CYS A 53 1.82 -1.00 -11.27
N LEU A 54 0.99 -1.17 -10.25
CA LEU A 54 0.47 -0.05 -9.48
C LEU A 54 1.55 0.46 -8.50
N MET A 55 1.53 1.78 -8.24
CA MET A 55 2.43 2.43 -7.31
C MET A 55 1.65 3.02 -6.13
N TRP A 56 1.85 2.48 -4.93
CA TRP A 56 1.35 3.11 -3.70
C TRP A 56 2.41 4.03 -3.10
N ILE A 57 2.29 5.34 -3.33
CA ILE A 57 3.23 6.39 -2.95
C ILE A 57 2.85 6.97 -1.58
N TYR A 58 3.84 7.19 -0.72
CA TYR A 58 3.65 7.77 0.60
C TYR A 58 4.87 8.57 1.05
N ALA A 59 4.65 9.75 1.65
CA ALA A 59 5.76 10.53 2.24
C ALA A 59 6.07 10.11 3.68
N SER A 60 5.19 9.37 4.35
CA SER A 60 5.33 9.02 5.78
C SER A 60 6.26 7.81 6.05
N GLY A 61 7.06 7.88 7.13
CA GLY A 61 7.95 6.79 7.61
C GLY A 61 9.37 7.23 7.97
N PHE A 62 10.15 6.38 8.65
CA PHE A 62 11.57 6.62 8.95
C PHE A 62 12.47 5.75 8.07
N PRO A 63 13.60 6.28 7.53
CA PRO A 63 14.58 5.45 6.85
C PRO A 63 15.13 4.37 7.78
N LYS A 64 15.22 3.14 7.27
CA LYS A 64 15.97 2.05 7.90
C LYS A 64 17.38 2.01 7.30
N SER A 65 18.11 3.10 7.48
CA SER A 65 19.51 3.24 7.05
C SER A 65 20.45 3.01 8.23
N LEU A 66 21.55 2.28 8.02
CA LEU A 66 22.66 2.25 8.97
C LEU A 66 23.36 3.60 8.93
N ASP A 67 23.58 4.21 10.10
CA ASP A 67 24.44 5.38 10.28
C ASP A 67 25.90 4.92 10.28
N VAL A 68 26.64 5.26 9.23
CA VAL A 68 28.01 4.76 8.99
C VAL A 68 28.96 5.28 10.07
N SER A 69 28.82 6.56 10.42
CA SER A 69 29.64 7.20 11.44
C SER A 69 29.51 6.46 12.78
N LYS A 70 28.26 6.23 13.23
CA LYS A 70 27.99 5.51 14.48
C LYS A 70 28.51 4.09 14.47
N ALA A 71 28.39 3.40 13.33
CA ALA A 71 28.92 2.05 13.16
C ALA A 71 30.45 2.02 13.30
N ILE A 72 31.17 3.00 12.74
CA ILE A 72 32.63 3.11 12.84
C ILE A 72 33.08 3.31 14.29
N ASP A 73 32.50 4.29 15.01
CA ASP A 73 32.89 4.53 16.40
C ASP A 73 32.57 3.31 17.29
N LYS A 74 31.42 2.67 17.06
CA LYS A 74 31.06 1.43 17.76
C LYS A 74 32.05 0.30 17.49
N ALA A 75 32.48 0.11 16.24
CA ALA A 75 33.46 -0.90 15.86
C ALA A 75 34.85 -0.62 16.47
N ALA A 76 35.18 0.66 16.65
CA ALA A 76 36.40 1.10 17.33
C ALA A 76 36.30 1.08 18.88
N GLY A 77 35.17 0.67 19.45
CA GLY A 77 34.94 0.68 20.90
C GLY A 77 34.86 2.08 21.52
N MET A 78 34.61 3.11 20.72
CA MET A 78 34.60 4.50 21.16
C MET A 78 33.19 4.97 21.54
N GLU A 79 33.06 5.59 22.70
CA GLU A 79 31.82 6.25 23.10
C GLU A 79 31.70 7.65 22.50
N ARG A 80 30.51 8.00 22.02
CA ARG A 80 30.22 9.33 21.49
C ARG A 80 29.81 10.28 22.60
N LYS A 81 30.41 11.48 22.59
CA LYS A 81 29.96 12.57 23.47
C LYS A 81 28.63 13.12 22.95
N LYS A 82 27.59 13.06 23.78
CA LYS A 82 26.31 13.71 23.49
C LYS A 82 26.34 15.17 23.96
N ILE A 83 26.16 16.11 23.04
CA ILE A 83 25.90 17.52 23.35
C ILE A 83 24.39 17.68 23.51
N PRO A 84 23.88 18.01 24.70
CA PRO A 84 22.46 18.29 24.88
C PRO A 84 22.06 19.54 24.09
N SER A 85 20.91 19.47 23.41
CA SER A 85 20.28 20.59 22.72
C SER A 85 18.87 20.74 23.28
N GLY A 86 18.54 21.91 23.84
CA GLY A 86 17.21 22.21 24.37
C GLY A 86 16.93 21.66 25.78
N THR A 87 15.71 21.90 26.25
CA THR A 87 15.26 21.56 27.61
C THR A 87 14.97 20.07 27.76
N LYS A 88 15.12 19.57 28.99
CA LYS A 88 14.71 18.22 29.38
C LYS A 88 13.19 18.11 29.24
N VAL A 89 12.73 17.20 28.39
CA VAL A 89 11.30 16.92 28.20
C VAL A 89 10.96 15.55 28.79
N LYS A 90 9.82 15.46 29.46
CA LYS A 90 9.29 14.16 29.87
C LYS A 90 8.72 13.46 28.65
N ARG A 91 9.16 12.22 28.41
CA ARG A 91 8.71 11.44 27.27
C ARG A 91 7.24 11.07 27.47
N MET A 92 6.37 11.58 26.61
CA MET A 92 4.95 11.21 26.62
C MET A 92 4.76 9.70 26.40
N ILE A 93 3.77 9.13 27.08
CA ILE A 93 3.29 7.77 26.80
C ILE A 93 2.55 7.82 25.46
N PRO A 94 3.01 7.11 24.42
CA PRO A 94 2.34 7.13 23.13
C PRO A 94 0.89 6.60 23.25
N GLY A 95 -0.10 7.44 22.97
CA GLY A 95 -1.53 7.07 23.05
C GLY A 95 -2.20 7.29 24.41
N ALA A 96 -1.56 7.98 25.35
CA ALA A 96 -2.21 8.41 26.59
C ALA A 96 -3.38 9.35 26.28
N ASN A 97 -4.60 8.85 26.54
CA ASN A 97 -5.85 9.59 26.42
C ASN A 97 -6.54 9.56 27.79
N GLN A 98 -6.89 10.73 28.30
CA GLN A 98 -7.58 10.93 29.57
C GLN A 98 -8.84 10.05 29.69
N ASN A 99 -9.60 9.91 28.59
CA ASN A 99 -10.84 9.13 28.55
C ASN A 99 -10.60 7.61 28.52
N ARG A 100 -9.34 7.17 28.40
CA ARG A 100 -8.99 5.75 28.22
C ARG A 100 -8.09 5.20 29.34
N THR A 101 -7.32 6.05 30.03
CA THR A 101 -6.34 5.62 31.04
C THR A 101 -6.68 6.04 32.47
N GLY A 102 -7.72 6.86 32.67
CA GLY A 102 -8.15 7.30 34.01
C GLY A 102 -7.13 8.14 34.79
N SER A 103 -6.06 8.60 34.13
CA SER A 103 -4.96 9.35 34.73
C SER A 103 -4.69 10.63 33.96
N TRP A 104 -4.49 11.72 34.71
CA TRP A 104 -4.08 13.02 34.20
C TRP A 104 -2.59 13.08 33.82
N ILE A 105 -1.80 12.08 34.22
CA ILE A 105 -0.37 11.98 33.91
C ILE A 105 -0.19 11.30 32.55
N LYS A 106 0.27 12.07 31.55
CA LYS A 106 0.45 11.60 30.16
C LYS A 106 1.91 11.28 29.80
N ASP A 107 2.81 11.36 30.78
CA ASP A 107 4.24 11.11 30.60
C ASP A 107 4.70 9.80 31.24
N SER A 108 5.78 9.23 30.71
CA SER A 108 6.32 7.92 31.11
C SER A 108 7.28 8.01 32.30
N GLY A 109 7.39 9.16 32.96
CA GLY A 109 8.39 9.46 33.99
C GLY A 109 9.84 9.56 33.48
N ARG A 110 10.12 9.07 32.27
CA ARG A 110 11.45 9.14 31.65
C ARG A 110 11.72 10.54 31.13
N ILE A 111 12.74 11.17 31.69
CA ILE A 111 13.25 12.46 31.23
C ILE A 111 14.21 12.21 30.06
N TYR A 112 13.94 12.85 28.93
CA TYR A 112 14.80 12.83 27.76
C TYR A 112 15.26 14.26 27.44
N GLN A 113 16.55 14.44 27.21
CA GLN A 113 17.08 15.67 26.63
C GLN A 113 17.46 15.39 25.17
N PRO A 114 16.91 16.16 24.21
CA PRO A 114 17.41 16.14 22.84
C PRO A 114 18.90 16.52 22.83
N GLY A 115 19.63 16.08 21.83
CA GLY A 115 21.05 16.37 21.70
C GLY A 115 21.67 15.70 20.51
N THR A 116 22.81 16.22 20.09
CA THR A 116 23.60 15.70 18.97
C THR A 116 24.77 14.92 19.52
N GLU A 117 25.04 13.74 18.96
CA GLU A 117 26.23 12.97 19.28
C GLU A 117 27.37 13.41 18.37
N ILE A 118 28.53 13.72 18.94
CA ILE A 118 29.73 14.04 18.16
C ILE A 118 30.48 12.75 17.86
N SER A 119 30.86 12.58 16.60
CA SER A 119 31.73 11.50 16.15
C SER A 119 33.08 11.53 16.86
N ALA A 120 33.50 10.38 17.41
CA ALA A 120 34.66 10.28 18.30
C ALA A 120 35.97 10.10 17.52
N THR A 121 35.98 9.28 16.48
CA THR A 121 37.17 9.00 15.66
C THR A 121 37.28 9.92 14.44
N LYS A 122 38.50 10.08 13.90
CA LYS A 122 38.73 10.81 12.63
C LYS A 122 37.96 10.17 11.47
N ALA A 123 37.93 8.83 11.42
CA ALA A 123 37.17 8.08 10.43
C ALA A 123 35.66 8.33 10.57
N ALA A 124 35.11 8.28 11.78
CA ALA A 124 33.69 8.57 11.96
C ALA A 124 33.34 10.02 11.60
N LYS A 125 34.20 11.00 11.90
CA LYS A 125 34.00 12.40 11.45
C LYS A 125 33.95 12.52 9.93
N GLN A 126 34.80 11.79 9.21
CA GLN A 126 34.78 11.76 7.73
C GLN A 126 33.46 11.24 7.18
N TRP A 127 32.85 10.26 7.84
CA TRP A 127 31.60 9.61 7.42
C TRP A 127 30.36 10.13 8.16
N ASP A 128 30.45 11.29 8.83
CA ASP A 128 29.31 11.89 9.51
C ASP A 128 28.21 12.31 8.52
N GLY A 129 26.96 11.98 8.84
CA GLY A 129 25.81 12.18 7.93
C GLY A 129 25.66 11.14 6.81
N TRP A 130 26.58 10.17 6.67
CA TRP A 130 26.47 9.12 5.65
C TRP A 130 25.60 7.95 6.09
N GLY A 131 24.73 7.51 5.18
CA GLY A 131 23.84 6.36 5.35
C GLY A 131 24.03 5.31 4.24
N THR A 132 23.38 4.17 4.41
CA THR A 132 23.46 3.01 3.49
C THR A 132 22.16 2.75 2.73
N ALA A 133 21.08 3.49 3.01
CA ALA A 133 19.79 3.23 2.40
C ALA A 133 18.94 4.49 2.23
N LEU A 134 18.24 4.57 1.09
CA LEU A 134 17.10 5.48 0.92
C LEU A 134 15.91 5.02 1.75
N LYS A 135 15.11 5.99 2.19
CA LYS A 135 13.76 5.74 2.72
C LYS A 135 12.85 5.25 1.58
N PRO A 136 12.23 4.07 1.69
CA PRO A 136 11.16 3.69 0.76
C PRO A 136 10.00 4.69 0.90
N ALA A 137 9.56 5.23 -0.23
CA ALA A 137 8.45 6.19 -0.34
C ALA A 137 7.36 5.71 -1.29
N TRP A 138 7.44 4.45 -1.73
CA TRP A 138 6.41 3.80 -2.53
C TRP A 138 6.49 2.29 -2.37
N GLU A 139 5.38 1.60 -2.67
CA GLU A 139 5.31 0.15 -2.79
C GLU A 139 4.74 -0.24 -4.16
N PRO A 140 5.49 -1.03 -4.97
CA PRO A 140 4.97 -1.62 -6.19
C PRO A 140 3.93 -2.70 -5.87
N ILE A 141 2.87 -2.76 -6.66
CA ILE A 141 1.86 -3.81 -6.64
C ILE A 141 1.73 -4.34 -8.07
N ILE A 142 2.27 -5.52 -8.32
CA ILE A 142 2.23 -6.15 -9.63
C ILE A 142 0.81 -6.64 -9.88
N LEU A 143 0.18 -6.16 -10.95
CA LEU A 143 -1.10 -6.68 -11.43
C LEU A 143 -0.82 -7.68 -12.55
N ALA A 144 -1.19 -8.93 -12.32
CA ALA A 144 -1.09 -10.00 -13.31
C ALA A 144 -2.43 -10.71 -13.48
N ARG A 145 -2.54 -11.55 -14.51
CA ARG A 145 -3.74 -12.32 -14.80
C ARG A 145 -3.37 -13.70 -15.34
N LYS A 146 -4.06 -14.74 -14.91
CA LYS A 146 -3.94 -16.05 -15.53
C LYS A 146 -4.41 -15.94 -16.99
N PRO A 147 -3.75 -16.59 -17.97
CA PRO A 147 -4.20 -16.58 -19.35
C PRO A 147 -5.68 -16.96 -19.48
N LEU A 148 -6.37 -16.31 -20.42
CA LEU A 148 -7.77 -16.57 -20.72
C LEU A 148 -7.91 -17.85 -21.55
N ILE A 149 -9.08 -18.48 -21.47
CA ILE A 149 -9.54 -19.43 -22.47
C ILE A 149 -10.48 -18.69 -23.43
N GLY A 150 -10.14 -18.68 -24.72
CA GLY A 150 -10.93 -17.98 -25.74
C GLY A 150 -10.90 -16.46 -25.62
N THR A 151 -12.05 -15.81 -25.82
CA THR A 151 -12.18 -14.34 -25.72
C THR A 151 -12.44 -13.90 -24.29
N VAL A 152 -12.24 -12.61 -23.98
CA VAL A 152 -12.57 -12.04 -22.66
C VAL A 152 -14.03 -12.33 -22.30
N ALA A 153 -14.96 -12.11 -23.23
CA ALA A 153 -16.38 -12.33 -22.99
C ALA A 153 -16.69 -13.80 -22.71
N ALA A 154 -16.12 -14.73 -23.49
CA ALA A 154 -16.31 -16.16 -23.26
C ALA A 154 -15.78 -16.58 -21.89
N ASN A 155 -14.56 -16.16 -21.53
CA ASN A 155 -13.94 -16.48 -20.25
C ASN A 155 -14.72 -15.90 -19.07
N VAL A 156 -15.24 -14.67 -19.19
CA VAL A 156 -16.07 -14.05 -18.14
C VAL A 156 -17.38 -14.82 -17.95
N LEU A 157 -18.05 -15.21 -19.04
CA LEU A 157 -19.31 -15.96 -18.96
C LEU A 157 -19.11 -17.38 -18.41
N GLU A 158 -17.96 -18.01 -18.65
CA GLU A 158 -17.69 -19.38 -18.22
C GLU A 158 -17.04 -19.47 -16.82
N HIS A 159 -16.22 -18.48 -16.45
CA HIS A 159 -15.36 -18.56 -15.27
C HIS A 159 -15.50 -17.38 -14.31
N ASP A 160 -16.37 -16.40 -14.60
CA ASP A 160 -16.61 -15.17 -13.81
C ASP A 160 -15.37 -14.28 -13.63
N THR A 161 -14.32 -14.49 -14.43
CA THR A 161 -13.03 -13.83 -14.28
C THR A 161 -12.49 -13.34 -15.62
N GLY A 162 -11.56 -12.39 -15.59
CA GLY A 162 -10.93 -11.83 -16.80
C GLY A 162 -11.08 -10.32 -16.98
N ALA A 163 -12.01 -9.69 -16.26
CA ALA A 163 -12.28 -8.25 -16.28
C ALA A 163 -11.91 -7.53 -14.96
N LEU A 164 -11.61 -6.23 -15.05
CA LEU A 164 -11.46 -5.34 -13.90
C LEU A 164 -12.78 -4.63 -13.61
N ASN A 165 -13.12 -4.44 -12.34
CA ASN A 165 -14.32 -3.72 -11.92
C ASN A 165 -14.07 -2.21 -11.93
N ILE A 166 -14.14 -1.62 -13.13
CA ILE A 166 -13.83 -0.20 -13.36
C ILE A 166 -14.81 0.71 -12.63
N ASP A 167 -16.12 0.45 -12.76
CA ASP A 167 -17.15 1.39 -12.31
C ASP A 167 -17.18 1.53 -10.78
N GLU A 168 -17.14 0.42 -10.05
CA GLU A 168 -17.10 0.45 -8.59
C GLU A 168 -15.74 0.89 -8.02
N SER A 169 -14.71 0.95 -8.87
CA SER A 169 -13.36 1.39 -8.51
C SER A 169 -13.05 2.80 -9.00
N ARG A 170 -14.05 3.54 -9.50
CA ARG A 170 -13.85 4.93 -9.95
C ARG A 170 -13.37 5.82 -8.81
N ILE A 171 -12.48 6.75 -9.16
CA ILE A 171 -11.95 7.73 -8.23
C ILE A 171 -12.94 8.89 -8.15
N THR A 172 -13.50 9.07 -6.95
CA THR A 172 -14.52 10.08 -6.72
C THR A 172 -13.91 11.49 -6.79
N PRO A 173 -14.55 12.40 -7.54
CA PRO A 173 -14.23 13.82 -7.51
C PRO A 173 -14.37 14.40 -6.11
N ARG A 174 -13.40 15.19 -5.64
CA ARG A 174 -13.59 16.00 -4.44
C ARG A 174 -14.48 17.22 -4.71
N ASP A 175 -14.14 18.01 -5.73
CA ASP A 175 -14.75 19.35 -5.91
C ASP A 175 -15.22 19.67 -7.35
N ARG A 176 -15.04 18.75 -8.30
CA ARG A 176 -15.33 19.00 -9.74
C ARG A 176 -16.46 18.12 -10.27
N LYS A 177 -17.57 18.74 -10.70
CA LYS A 177 -18.73 18.06 -11.31
C LYS A 177 -18.63 17.91 -12.83
N GLU A 178 -17.69 18.62 -13.45
CA GLU A 178 -17.43 18.58 -14.89
C GLU A 178 -16.00 18.13 -15.15
N TYR A 179 -15.89 17.03 -15.87
CA TYR A 179 -14.63 16.56 -16.44
C TYR A 179 -14.78 16.58 -17.96
N GLY A 180 -13.76 17.08 -18.64
CA GLY A 180 -13.79 17.27 -20.09
C GLY A 180 -13.03 18.53 -20.47
N LEU A 181 -12.33 18.45 -21.60
CA LEU A 181 -11.82 19.64 -22.27
C LEU A 181 -13.02 20.37 -22.87
N LYS A 182 -13.64 21.31 -22.14
CA LYS A 182 -14.54 22.26 -22.78
C LYS A 182 -13.71 23.07 -23.78
N GLY A 183 -13.90 22.80 -25.07
CA GLY A 183 -13.30 23.58 -26.16
C GLY A 183 -11.97 23.07 -26.75
N SER A 184 -11.54 21.81 -26.52
CA SER A 184 -10.42 21.29 -27.32
C SER A 184 -10.91 20.86 -28.71
N SER A 185 -10.78 21.74 -29.70
CA SER A 185 -10.57 21.29 -31.08
C SER A 185 -9.34 20.38 -31.06
N ARG A 186 -9.47 19.16 -31.59
CA ARG A 186 -8.33 18.23 -31.71
C ARG A 186 -7.21 18.98 -32.44
N SER A 187 -6.07 19.16 -31.79
CA SER A 187 -4.81 19.35 -32.52
C SER A 187 -4.72 18.18 -33.50
N GLN A 188 -4.75 18.48 -34.79
CA GLN A 188 -4.50 17.52 -35.86
C GLN A 188 -3.05 17.02 -35.74
N GLY A 189 -2.82 16.09 -34.80
CA GLY A 189 -1.63 15.27 -34.74
C GLY A 189 -1.90 14.00 -35.53
N ASN A 190 -1.06 13.72 -36.52
CA ASN A 190 -1.15 12.60 -37.46
C ASN A 190 -1.12 11.22 -36.78
N THR A 191 -2.25 10.77 -36.22
CA THR A 191 -2.45 9.36 -35.90
C THR A 191 -3.10 8.70 -37.12
N TYR A 192 -2.31 7.94 -37.88
CA TYR A 192 -2.80 7.05 -38.93
C TYR A 192 -3.72 5.99 -38.29
N GLY A 193 -5.00 5.98 -38.65
CA GLY A 193 -5.97 4.99 -38.21
C GLY A 193 -7.33 5.60 -37.88
N ASP A 194 -8.24 5.45 -38.85
CA ASP A 194 -9.70 5.52 -38.77
C ASP A 194 -10.35 6.70 -38.01
N THR A 195 -10.95 7.61 -38.78
CA THR A 195 -11.56 8.88 -38.33
C THR A 195 -13.02 8.75 -37.88
N GLU A 196 -13.51 7.55 -37.59
CA GLU A 196 -14.84 7.34 -36.99
C GLU A 196 -14.74 6.89 -35.52
N GLY A 197 -13.99 7.64 -34.73
CA GLY A 197 -14.02 7.47 -33.28
C GLY A 197 -15.32 8.00 -32.70
N THR A 198 -16.24 7.11 -32.33
CA THR A 198 -17.27 7.41 -31.33
C THR A 198 -16.62 8.18 -30.16
N PRO A 199 -17.23 9.29 -29.68
CA PRO A 199 -16.71 9.97 -28.50
C PRO A 199 -16.53 8.94 -27.39
N ALA A 200 -15.34 8.90 -26.77
CA ALA A 200 -15.15 8.08 -25.58
C ALA A 200 -16.29 8.41 -24.63
N ASP A 201 -17.08 7.39 -24.25
CA ASP A 201 -18.27 7.52 -23.42
C ASP A 201 -17.86 8.07 -22.05
N PHE A 202 -17.83 9.40 -21.95
CA PHE A 202 -17.25 10.11 -20.84
C PHE A 202 -18.38 10.74 -20.02
N ASP A 203 -18.90 9.98 -19.07
CA ASP A 203 -19.86 10.47 -18.08
C ASP A 203 -19.12 11.10 -16.90
N SER A 204 -19.11 12.44 -16.85
CA SER A 204 -18.46 13.19 -15.77
C SER A 204 -19.09 12.94 -14.38
N LYS A 205 -20.28 12.34 -14.32
CA LYS A 205 -20.97 12.00 -13.07
C LYS A 205 -20.44 10.72 -12.42
N LYS A 206 -19.83 9.81 -13.21
CA LYS A 206 -19.35 8.50 -12.70
C LYS A 206 -18.02 8.60 -11.95
N GLY A 207 -17.31 9.72 -12.08
CA GLY A 207 -15.95 9.86 -11.53
C GLY A 207 -14.88 9.31 -12.48
N ARG A 208 -13.62 9.42 -12.05
CA ARG A 208 -12.46 9.11 -12.91
C ARG A 208 -12.20 7.61 -12.94
N TRP A 209 -11.65 7.14 -14.06
CA TRP A 209 -11.17 5.77 -14.16
C TRP A 209 -10.12 5.46 -13.07
N PRO A 210 -10.06 4.23 -12.56
CA PRO A 210 -8.98 3.76 -11.69
C PRO A 210 -7.61 4.08 -12.29
N ALA A 211 -6.72 4.66 -11.50
CA ALA A 211 -5.35 4.94 -11.91
C ALA A 211 -4.40 3.92 -11.29
N ASN A 212 -3.30 3.61 -11.96
CA ASN A 212 -2.24 2.76 -11.42
C ASN A 212 -1.32 3.50 -10.42
N VAL A 213 -1.73 4.66 -9.92
CA VAL A 213 -1.04 5.42 -8.87
C VAL A 213 -2.00 5.70 -7.73
N ILE A 214 -1.52 5.47 -6.51
CA ILE A 214 -2.20 5.69 -5.24
C ILE A 214 -1.30 6.57 -4.38
N HIS A 215 -1.82 7.58 -3.67
CA HIS A 215 -0.99 8.44 -2.81
C HIS A 215 -1.59 8.73 -1.43
N ASP A 216 -0.76 9.12 -0.46
CA ASP A 216 -1.18 9.43 0.92
C ASP A 216 -1.54 10.91 1.19
N GLU A 217 -1.65 11.75 0.16
CA GLU A 217 -2.00 13.18 0.28
C GLU A 217 -1.17 13.98 1.29
N SER A 218 0.00 13.48 1.65
CA SER A 218 0.98 14.26 2.39
C SER A 218 1.25 15.57 1.64
N GLU A 219 1.48 16.65 2.37
CA GLU A 219 1.77 17.97 1.78
C GLU A 219 2.95 17.89 0.80
N GLU A 220 3.94 17.04 1.10
CA GLU A 220 5.08 16.79 0.25
C GLU A 220 4.74 16.09 -1.06
N VAL A 221 3.72 15.22 -1.09
CA VAL A 221 3.26 14.58 -2.33
C VAL A 221 2.33 15.54 -3.10
N LEU A 222 1.40 16.19 -2.41
CA LEU A 222 0.47 17.16 -3.02
C LEU A 222 1.22 18.33 -3.67
N GLY A 223 2.23 18.87 -2.99
CA GLY A 223 3.04 19.98 -3.49
C GLY A 223 3.88 19.66 -4.73
N ARG A 224 3.95 18.40 -5.17
CA ARG A 224 4.66 17.97 -6.39
C ARG A 224 3.75 17.80 -7.59
N PHE A 225 2.44 17.70 -7.39
CA PHE A 225 1.53 17.70 -8.52
C PHE A 225 1.38 19.11 -9.08
N PRO A 226 1.46 19.29 -10.41
CA PRO A 226 1.28 20.61 -11.01
C PRO A 226 -0.10 21.15 -10.63
N GLN A 227 -0.18 22.37 -10.10
CA GLN A 227 -1.47 23.01 -9.88
C GLN A 227 -2.10 23.26 -11.25
N SER A 228 -3.26 22.64 -11.54
CA SER A 228 -3.98 23.00 -12.75
C SER A 228 -4.54 24.41 -12.56
N SER A 229 -4.09 25.34 -13.41
CA SER A 229 -4.33 26.80 -13.37
C SER A 229 -5.79 27.25 -13.47
N VAL A 230 -6.77 26.33 -13.44
CA VAL A 230 -8.20 26.68 -13.54
C VAL A 230 -8.85 26.85 -12.16
N THR A 231 -8.33 26.22 -11.09
CA THR A 231 -8.93 26.29 -9.73
C THR A 231 -7.93 26.16 -8.57
N GLY A 232 -6.63 25.97 -8.85
CA GLY A 232 -5.57 25.99 -7.83
C GLY A 232 -5.54 24.82 -6.84
N LYS A 233 -6.41 23.80 -6.93
CA LYS A 233 -6.48 22.71 -5.92
C LYS A 233 -6.65 21.26 -6.41
N ASP A 234 -6.75 20.96 -7.71
CA ASP A 234 -7.39 19.69 -8.15
C ASP A 234 -6.52 18.64 -8.87
N SER A 235 -5.18 18.71 -8.86
CA SER A 235 -4.37 17.78 -9.66
C SER A 235 -4.17 16.40 -9.02
N ALA A 236 -4.13 16.32 -7.70
CA ALA A 236 -4.01 15.07 -6.95
C ALA A 236 -5.33 14.27 -6.87
N ALA A 237 -6.48 14.93 -7.00
CA ALA A 237 -7.82 14.30 -6.99
C ALA A 237 -8.09 13.33 -8.18
N ARG A 238 -7.05 13.06 -8.99
CA ARG A 238 -7.07 12.11 -10.10
C ARG A 238 -6.65 10.69 -9.69
N PHE A 239 -6.10 10.54 -8.50
CA PHE A 239 -5.54 9.29 -7.98
C PHE A 239 -6.31 8.82 -6.74
N PHE A 240 -6.24 7.53 -6.45
CA PHE A 240 -6.83 7.00 -5.24
C PHE A 240 -6.01 7.45 -4.02
N TYR A 241 -6.68 7.93 -2.98
CA TYR A 241 -6.04 8.34 -1.73
C TYR A 241 -5.95 7.18 -0.75
N CYS A 242 -4.75 6.89 -0.26
CA CYS A 242 -4.57 5.97 0.84
C CYS A 242 -3.31 6.26 1.67
N ALA A 243 -3.51 6.66 2.93
CA ALA A 243 -2.45 6.77 3.91
C ALA A 243 -2.03 5.42 4.52
N LYS A 244 -0.83 5.36 5.11
CA LYS A 244 -0.39 4.18 5.86
C LYS A 244 -1.33 3.88 7.03
N ALA A 245 -1.49 2.58 7.34
CA ALA A 245 -2.35 2.11 8.42
C ALA A 245 -2.02 2.83 9.73
N SER A 246 -3.04 3.46 10.31
CA SER A 246 -2.89 4.23 11.54
C SER A 246 -2.64 3.32 12.75
N LYS A 247 -2.17 3.87 13.88
CA LYS A 247 -2.07 3.08 15.12
C LYS A 247 -3.43 2.55 15.59
N ALA A 248 -4.50 3.32 15.39
CA ALA A 248 -5.85 2.90 15.76
C ALA A 248 -6.29 1.70 14.91
N GLU A 249 -6.05 1.76 13.61
CA GLU A 249 -6.40 0.73 12.63
C GLU A 249 -5.61 -0.58 12.81
N ARG A 250 -4.33 -0.47 13.20
CA ARG A 250 -3.50 -1.63 13.53
C ARG A 250 -4.08 -2.41 14.72
N GLY A 251 -4.63 -1.72 15.70
CA GLY A 251 -5.04 -2.29 16.98
C GLY A 251 -3.91 -2.27 18.02
N LYS A 252 -4.27 -2.29 19.31
CA LYS A 252 -3.32 -2.14 20.43
C LYS A 252 -2.28 -3.25 20.50
N ASP A 253 -2.65 -4.47 20.11
CA ASP A 253 -1.83 -5.68 20.30
C ASP A 253 -1.26 -6.22 18.99
N ASN A 254 -1.40 -5.46 17.90
CA ASN A 254 -0.88 -5.86 16.59
C ASN A 254 0.51 -5.26 16.36
N ASN A 255 1.52 -6.07 16.65
CA ASN A 255 2.93 -5.72 16.44
C ASN A 255 3.44 -6.14 15.04
N HIS A 256 2.55 -6.51 14.12
CA HIS A 256 2.96 -6.94 12.79
C HIS A 256 3.64 -5.77 12.03
N PRO A 257 4.84 -5.98 11.46
CA PRO A 257 5.63 -4.88 10.91
C PRO A 257 5.04 -4.26 9.64
N THR A 258 4.24 -5.02 8.89
CA THR A 258 3.81 -4.68 7.52
C THR A 258 2.28 -4.65 7.34
N VAL A 259 1.53 -4.16 8.36
CA VAL A 259 0.07 -4.00 8.25
C VAL A 259 -0.30 -3.06 7.09
N LYS A 260 -1.07 -3.57 6.12
CA LYS A 260 -1.61 -2.77 5.01
C LYS A 260 -2.88 -2.01 5.43
N PRO A 261 -3.11 -0.80 4.91
CA PRO A 261 -4.34 -0.06 5.18
C PRO A 261 -5.56 -0.80 4.65
N ILE A 262 -6.64 -0.85 5.42
CA ILE A 262 -7.91 -1.47 5.02
C ILE A 262 -8.49 -0.77 3.80
N ALA A 263 -8.40 0.56 3.72
CA ALA A 263 -8.89 1.31 2.55
C ALA A 263 -8.17 0.90 1.25
N LEU A 264 -6.85 0.68 1.31
CA LEU A 264 -6.08 0.16 0.17
C LEU A 264 -6.56 -1.22 -0.21
N MET A 265 -6.66 -2.12 0.77
CA MET A 265 -7.04 -3.52 0.49
C MET A 265 -8.47 -3.60 -0.05
N ARG A 266 -9.42 -2.82 0.47
CA ARG A 266 -10.80 -2.75 -0.04
C ARG A 266 -10.84 -2.31 -1.50
N TYR A 267 -10.11 -1.25 -1.84
CA TYR A 267 -9.99 -0.76 -3.22
C TYR A 267 -9.44 -1.83 -4.16
N LEU A 268 -8.34 -2.48 -3.77
CA LEU A 268 -7.69 -3.52 -4.56
C LEU A 268 -8.58 -4.77 -4.72
N CYS A 269 -9.21 -5.23 -3.64
CA CYS A 269 -10.12 -6.37 -3.67
C CYS A 269 -11.29 -6.12 -4.64
N ARG A 270 -11.92 -4.95 -4.53
CA ARG A 270 -13.03 -4.56 -5.40
C ARG A 270 -12.62 -4.45 -6.87
N LEU A 271 -11.43 -3.93 -7.14
CA LEU A 271 -10.92 -3.75 -8.50
C LEU A 271 -10.82 -5.07 -9.28
N ILE A 272 -10.47 -6.17 -8.62
CA ILE A 272 -10.12 -7.43 -9.31
C ILE A 272 -11.08 -8.59 -9.06
N THR A 273 -12.01 -8.45 -8.11
CA THR A 273 -12.88 -9.56 -7.67
C THR A 273 -14.31 -9.32 -8.18
N PRO A 274 -14.94 -10.29 -8.87
CA PRO A 274 -16.34 -10.19 -9.25
C PRO A 274 -17.25 -10.25 -8.00
N PRO A 275 -18.50 -9.76 -8.07
CA PRO A 275 -19.49 -9.96 -7.01
C PRO A 275 -19.56 -11.44 -6.58
N GLU A 276 -19.66 -11.69 -5.28
CA GLU A 276 -19.62 -13.05 -4.68
C GLU A 276 -18.36 -13.86 -5.00
N GLY A 277 -17.33 -13.22 -5.58
CA GLY A 277 -16.05 -13.85 -5.90
C GLY A 277 -15.26 -14.26 -4.66
N THR A 278 -14.25 -15.11 -4.89
CA THR A 278 -13.37 -15.60 -3.83
C THR A 278 -11.97 -15.01 -3.97
N ILE A 279 -11.42 -14.52 -2.86
CA ILE A 279 -10.06 -14.00 -2.74
C ILE A 279 -9.20 -15.01 -1.99
N LEU A 280 -8.03 -15.34 -2.55
CA LEU A 280 -6.98 -16.10 -1.89
C LEU A 280 -5.85 -15.15 -1.46
N ASP A 281 -5.49 -15.19 -0.18
CA ASP A 281 -4.28 -14.53 0.33
C ASP A 281 -3.34 -15.57 0.97
N PRO A 282 -2.27 -16.00 0.26
CA PRO A 282 -1.35 -17.00 0.76
C PRO A 282 -0.36 -16.45 1.81
N PHE A 283 -0.40 -15.14 2.08
CA PHE A 283 0.47 -14.44 3.03
C PHE A 283 -0.34 -13.48 3.91
N MET A 284 -1.45 -13.96 4.48
CA MET A 284 -2.44 -13.06 5.07
C MET A 284 -1.93 -12.22 6.25
N GLY A 285 -0.85 -12.63 6.92
CA GLY A 285 -0.14 -11.82 7.90
C GLY A 285 -1.06 -11.39 9.03
N SER A 286 -1.27 -10.07 9.14
CA SER A 286 -2.17 -9.46 10.14
C SER A 286 -3.65 -9.39 9.72
N GLY A 287 -4.02 -9.93 8.55
CA GLY A 287 -5.41 -10.13 8.14
C GLY A 287 -6.07 -8.96 7.43
N SER A 288 -5.32 -7.95 6.97
CA SER A 288 -5.91 -6.77 6.30
C SER A 288 -6.73 -7.14 5.05
N THR A 289 -6.29 -8.15 4.28
CA THR A 289 -7.04 -8.66 3.11
C THR A 289 -8.34 -9.33 3.51
N GLY A 290 -8.33 -10.19 4.55
CA GLY A 290 -9.54 -10.86 5.03
C GLY A 290 -10.58 -9.88 5.58
N VAL A 291 -10.12 -8.86 6.32
CA VAL A 291 -10.98 -7.74 6.76
C VAL A 291 -11.60 -7.02 5.57
N ALA A 292 -10.80 -6.67 4.55
CA ALA A 292 -11.29 -6.00 3.36
C ALA A 292 -12.27 -6.87 2.57
N SER A 293 -11.98 -8.16 2.42
CA SER A 293 -12.83 -9.12 1.71
C SER A 293 -14.22 -9.20 2.36
N PHE A 294 -14.27 -9.30 3.69
CA PHE A 294 -15.54 -9.33 4.42
C PHE A 294 -16.34 -8.04 4.27
N LEU A 295 -15.68 -6.87 4.40
CA LEU A 295 -16.34 -5.56 4.24
C LEU A 295 -16.85 -5.30 2.81
N GLU A 296 -16.22 -5.91 1.81
CA GLU A 296 -16.62 -5.86 0.40
C GLU A 296 -17.52 -7.03 -0.02
N LYS A 297 -17.90 -7.91 0.92
CA LYS A 297 -18.77 -9.07 0.70
C LYS A 297 -18.19 -10.12 -0.27
N PHE A 298 -16.88 -10.34 -0.22
CA PHE A 298 -16.21 -11.40 -0.95
C PHE A 298 -15.94 -12.61 -0.05
N ALA A 299 -15.97 -13.81 -0.63
CA ALA A 299 -15.44 -14.99 0.02
C ALA A 299 -13.91 -14.88 0.17
N PHE A 300 -13.36 -15.43 1.25
CA PHE A 300 -11.94 -15.27 1.57
C PHE A 300 -11.31 -16.58 2.06
N VAL A 301 -10.16 -16.90 1.47
CA VAL A 301 -9.28 -17.99 1.88
C VAL A 301 -7.92 -17.39 2.23
N GLY A 302 -7.52 -17.49 3.50
CA GLY A 302 -6.25 -16.95 4.00
C GLY A 302 -5.33 -18.05 4.50
N ILE A 303 -4.04 -17.98 4.14
CA ILE A 303 -3.00 -18.87 4.63
C ILE A 303 -1.99 -18.05 5.43
N GLU A 304 -1.69 -18.48 6.65
CA GLU A 304 -0.65 -17.90 7.49
C GLU A 304 0.10 -19.02 8.21
N LYS A 305 1.42 -19.01 8.08
CA LYS A 305 2.30 -20.04 8.63
C LYS A 305 2.57 -19.82 10.12
N GLU A 306 2.64 -18.56 10.56
CA GLU A 306 3.05 -18.20 11.92
C GLU A 306 1.84 -18.17 12.87
N PRO A 307 1.75 -19.07 13.87
CA PRO A 307 0.57 -19.16 14.75
C PRO A 307 0.23 -17.87 15.48
N SER A 308 1.23 -17.04 15.83
CA SER A 308 1.02 -15.75 16.48
C SER A 308 0.32 -14.75 15.55
N SER A 309 0.71 -14.69 14.27
CA SER A 309 0.08 -13.84 13.27
C SER A 309 -1.34 -14.34 12.96
N PHE A 310 -1.51 -15.66 12.84
CA PHE A 310 -2.82 -16.29 12.64
C PHE A 310 -3.81 -15.93 13.77
N LYS A 311 -3.36 -15.94 15.03
CA LYS A 311 -4.19 -15.55 16.19
C LYS A 311 -4.65 -14.09 16.11
N ILE A 312 -3.77 -13.17 15.71
CA ILE A 312 -4.11 -11.75 15.51
C ILE A 312 -5.18 -11.62 14.42
N THR A 313 -4.97 -12.28 13.28
CA THR A 313 -5.89 -12.24 12.14
C THR A 313 -7.26 -12.78 12.49
N ARG A 314 -7.34 -13.94 13.15
CA ARG A 314 -8.62 -14.52 13.60
C ARG A 314 -9.37 -13.58 14.54
N GLY A 315 -8.66 -12.91 15.46
CA GLY A 315 -9.26 -11.92 16.35
C GLY A 315 -9.84 -10.71 15.59
N ARG A 316 -9.12 -10.18 14.59
CA ARG A 316 -9.58 -9.04 13.79
C ARG A 316 -10.80 -9.39 12.92
N ILE A 317 -10.76 -10.52 12.24
CA ILE A 317 -11.87 -10.96 11.37
C ILE A 317 -13.12 -11.25 12.22
N GLY A 318 -12.97 -11.96 13.34
CA GLY A 318 -14.10 -12.28 14.23
C GLY A 318 -14.77 -11.04 14.84
N GLN A 319 -14.01 -9.99 15.18
CA GLN A 319 -14.58 -8.72 15.67
C GLN A 319 -15.45 -8.03 14.63
N ILE A 320 -15.07 -8.07 13.36
CA ILE A 320 -15.83 -7.43 12.28
C ILE A 320 -17.06 -8.24 11.94
N GLN A 321 -16.95 -9.57 11.91
CA GLN A 321 -18.10 -10.45 11.71
C GLN A 321 -19.18 -10.19 12.76
N GLN A 322 -18.81 -10.15 14.05
CA GLN A 322 -19.73 -9.83 15.14
C GLN A 322 -20.34 -8.43 15.03
N GLN A 323 -19.62 -7.45 14.51
CA GLN A 323 -20.15 -6.10 14.33
C GLN A 323 -21.20 -6.07 13.22
N CYS A 324 -20.96 -6.73 12.09
CA CYS A 324 -21.92 -6.78 10.99
C CYS A 324 -23.17 -7.59 11.33
N ASP A 325 -23.01 -8.75 11.98
CA ASP A 325 -24.14 -9.58 12.43
C ASP A 325 -25.07 -8.83 13.40
N TYR A 326 -24.55 -7.84 14.14
CA TYR A 326 -25.32 -7.01 15.07
C TYR A 326 -26.20 -5.94 14.39
N PHE A 327 -25.90 -5.58 13.13
CA PHE A 327 -26.65 -4.59 12.37
C PHE A 327 -27.63 -5.21 11.36
N ASP A 328 -27.48 -6.50 11.07
CA ASP A 328 -28.35 -7.28 10.18
C ASP A 328 -29.44 -8.08 10.94
N GLY A 329 -29.58 -7.86 12.25
CA GLY A 329 -30.57 -8.49 13.14
C GLY A 329 -31.68 -7.57 13.62
#